data_AF-A0A2V1IX32-F1
#
_entry.id   AF-A0A2V1IX32-F1
#
_cell.length_a   1.000
_cell.length_b   1.000
_cell.length_c   1.000
_cell.angle_alpha   90.00
_cell.angle_beta   90.00
_cell.angle_gamma   90.00
#
_symmetry.space_group_name_H-M   'P 1'
#
loop_
_entity.id
_entity.type
_entity.pdbx_description
1 polymer ?
#
loop_
_entity_poly.entity_id
_entity_poly.type
_entity_poly.pdbx_seq_one_letter_code
_entity_poly.pdbx_strand_id
1 'polypeptide(L)' 'MATKMTANGVSTTTAPGTEQYETFYFAHRGKQISRVMYDYRDTDNELFSCVAPTLAECRHKRDEWLAKKSNA' A
#
# COMPACT_ATOMS: atom_id res chain seq x y z
N MET A 1 -12.76 -5.26 -10.62
CA MET A 1 -11.58 -6.03 -10.17
C MET A 1 -11.65 -6.05 -8.66
N ALA A 2 -11.91 -7.22 -8.04
CA ALA A 2 -11.74 -7.35 -6.60
C ALA A 2 -10.25 -7.58 -6.35
N THR A 3 -9.56 -6.59 -5.79
CA THR A 3 -8.17 -6.74 -5.35
C THR A 3 -8.14 -7.68 -4.15
N LYS A 4 -7.17 -8.60 -4.10
CA LYS A 4 -7.03 -9.52 -2.95
C LYS A 4 -6.80 -8.78 -1.64
N MET A 5 -6.31 -7.56 -1.77
CA MET A 5 -6.03 -6.57 -0.72
C MET A 5 -7.27 -6.00 -0.04
N THR A 6 -8.46 -6.13 -0.64
CA THR A 6 -9.66 -5.42 -0.15
C THR A 6 -10.89 -6.33 -0.18
N ALA A 7 -11.48 -6.57 0.99
CA ALA A 7 -12.74 -7.29 1.13
C ALA A 7 -13.82 -6.31 1.60
N ASN A 8 -14.93 -6.21 0.86
CA ASN A 8 -16.05 -5.30 1.17
C ASN A 8 -15.64 -3.82 1.37
N GLY A 9 -14.62 -3.36 0.64
CA GLY A 9 -14.10 -2.00 0.77
C GLY A 9 -13.12 -1.77 1.93
N VAL A 10 -12.79 -2.82 2.69
CA VAL A 10 -11.86 -2.77 3.82
C VAL A 10 -10.58 -3.55 3.51
N SER A 11 -9.42 -3.01 3.91
CA SER A 11 -8.13 -3.69 3.75
C SER A 11 -8.10 -5.03 4.48
N THR A 12 -7.57 -6.06 3.83
CA THR A 12 -7.33 -7.38 4.40
C THR A 12 -6.06 -7.46 5.24
N THR A 13 -5.26 -6.40 5.27
CA THR A 13 -4.02 -6.32 6.06
C THR A 13 -4.38 -6.09 7.53
N THR A 14 -4.60 -7.19 8.27
CA THR A 14 -5.09 -7.16 9.66
C THR A 14 -4.00 -7.48 10.69
N ALA A 15 -2.95 -8.21 10.31
CA ALA A 15 -1.89 -8.58 11.23
C ALA A 15 -0.94 -7.38 11.47
N PRO A 16 -0.70 -6.95 12.72
CA PRO A 16 0.23 -5.87 13.03
C PRO A 16 1.65 -6.17 12.55
N GLY A 17 2.35 -5.15 12.07
CA GLY A 17 3.70 -5.26 11.49
C GLY A 17 3.76 -5.93 10.12
N THR A 18 2.62 -6.20 9.48
CA THR A 18 2.60 -6.86 8.16
C THR A 18 2.29 -5.88 7.03
N GLU A 19 2.90 -6.14 5.88
CA GLU A 19 2.57 -5.47 4.63
C GLU A 19 1.89 -6.45 3.68
N GLN A 20 0.96 -5.95 2.88
CA GLN A 20 0.44 -6.63 1.70
C GLN A 20 0.52 -5.67 0.51
N TYR A 21 0.64 -6.21 -0.70
CA TYR A 21 0.64 -5.40 -1.91
C TYR A 21 0.16 -6.19 -3.12
N GLU A 22 -0.36 -5.46 -4.11
CA GLU A 22 -0.78 -6.01 -5.38
C GLU A 22 -0.36 -5.08 -6.52
N THR A 23 0.20 -5.65 -7.60
CA THR A 23 0.50 -4.88 -8.81
C THR A 23 -0.71 -4.92 -9.72
N PHE A 24 -1.19 -3.76 -10.13
CA PHE A 24 -2.25 -3.63 -11.12
C PHE A 24 -1.74 -2.92 -12.36
N TYR A 25 -2.44 -3.18 -13.47
CA TYR A 25 -2.13 -2.61 -14.77
C TYR A 25 -3.33 -1.81 -15.26
N PHE A 26 -3.07 -0.67 -15.89
CA PHE A 26 -4.10 0.11 -16.57
C PHE A 26 -3.53 0.68 -17.87
N ALA A 27 -4.43 0.94 -18.82
CA ALA A 27 -4.08 1.62 -20.05
C ALA A 27 -4.17 3.14 -19.82
N HIS A 28 -3.10 3.86 -20.14
CA HIS A 28 -3.09 5.31 -20.16
C HIS A 28 -2.41 5.80 -21.43
N ARG A 29 -3.14 6.57 -22.25
CA ARG A 29 -2.65 7.11 -23.54
C ARG A 29 -2.03 6.03 -24.45
N GLY A 30 -2.70 4.88 -24.55
CA GLY A 30 -2.26 3.75 -25.39
C GLY A 30 -1.06 2.98 -24.84
N LYS A 31 -0.56 3.30 -23.64
CA LYS A 31 0.51 2.56 -22.96
C LYS A 31 -0.07 1.78 -21.78
N GLN A 32 0.37 0.53 -21.62
CA GLN A 32 0.10 -0.24 -20.41
C GLN A 32 1.06 0.23 -19.31
N ILE A 33 0.51 0.71 -18.21
CA ILE A 33 1.24 1.20 -17.04
C ILE A 33 0.95 0.29 -15.87
N SER A 34 1.98 -0.06 -15.10
CA SER A 34 1.84 -0.76 -13.82
C SER A 34 1.96 0.19 -12.63
N ARG A 35 1.27 -0.15 -11.54
CA ARG A 35 1.37 0.48 -10.22
C ARG A 35 1.21 -0.58 -9.15
N VAL A 36 1.72 -0.30 -7.97
CA VAL A 36 1.59 -1.14 -6.77
C VAL A 36 0.61 -0.46 -5.81
N MET A 37 -0.47 -1.16 -5.47
CA MET A 37 -1.27 -0.85 -4.27
C MET A 37 -0.60 -1.50 -3.08
N TYR A 38 -0.42 -0.75 -2.00
CA TYR A 38 0.35 -1.18 -0.85
C TYR A 38 -0.37 -0.80 0.43
N ASP A 39 -0.52 -1.76 1.34
CA ASP A 39 -1.04 -1.59 2.68
C ASP A 39 -0.01 -2.08 3.70
N TYR A 40 0.17 -1.33 4.78
CA TYR A 40 0.98 -1.71 5.93
C TYR A 40 0.18 -1.46 7.20
N ARG A 41 0.04 -2.51 8.01
CA ARG A 41 -0.60 -2.40 9.33
C ARG A 41 0.48 -2.20 10.36
N ASP A 42 0.51 -1.04 10.99
CA ASP A 42 1.49 -0.73 12.02
C ASP A 42 1.17 -1.45 13.35
N THR A 43 2.13 -1.44 14.29
CA THR A 43 2.01 -2.14 15.57
C THR A 43 0.87 -1.62 16.46
N ASP A 44 0.42 -0.38 16.23
CA ASP A 44 -0.71 0.24 16.92
C ASP A 44 -2.04 0.08 16.17
N ASN A 45 -2.08 -0.81 15.17
CA ASN A 45 -3.20 -1.07 14.27
C ASN A 45 -3.57 0.06 13.30
N GLU A 46 -2.81 1.16 13.25
CA GLU A 46 -3.01 2.16 12.19
C GLU A 46 -2.66 1.57 10.82
N LEU A 47 -3.49 1.87 9.81
CA LEU A 47 -3.25 1.42 8.45
C LEU A 47 -2.61 2.53 7.63
N PHE A 48 -1.41 2.29 7.13
CA PHE A 48 -0.83 3.07 6.06
C PHE A 48 -1.18 2.43 4.71
N SER A 49 -1.71 3.22 3.78
CA SER A 49 -2.02 2.77 2.42
C SER A 49 -1.50 3.76 1.38
N CYS A 50 -0.94 3.25 0.28
CA CYS A 50 -0.49 4.10 -0.83
C CYS A 50 -0.50 3.38 -2.18
N VAL A 51 -0.36 4.17 -3.25
CA VAL A 51 -0.09 3.67 -4.60
C VAL A 51 1.19 4.32 -5.14
N ALA A 52 2.09 3.51 -5.72
CA ALA A 52 3.32 3.99 -6.34
C ALA A 52 3.73 3.16 -7.57
N PRO A 53 4.63 3.66 -8.43
CA PRO A 53 5.22 2.88 -9.52
C PRO A 53 5.90 1.58 -9.09
N THR A 54 6.55 1.56 -7.93
CA THR A 54 7.28 0.39 -7.43
C THR A 54 7.04 0.10 -5.95
N LEU A 55 7.28 -1.16 -5.53
CA LEU A 55 7.23 -1.55 -4.13
C LEU A 55 8.27 -0.82 -3.28
N ALA A 56 9.43 -0.50 -3.85
CA ALA A 56 10.49 0.25 -3.16
C ALA A 56 10.01 1.66 -2.78
N GLU A 57 9.34 2.37 -3.70
CA GLU A 57 8.75 3.68 -3.42
C GLU A 57 7.62 3.59 -2.39
N CYS A 58 6.81 2.53 -2.41
CA CYS A 58 5.80 2.30 -1.36
C CYS A 58 6.45 2.17 0.02
N ARG A 59 7.51 1.35 0.14
CA ARG A 59 8.24 1.16 1.40
C ARG A 59 8.93 2.45 1.85
N HIS A 60 9.50 3.22 0.93
CA HIS A 60 10.07 4.53 1.25
C HIS A 60 9.01 5.47 1.86
N LYS A 61 7.82 5.56 1.26
CA LYS A 61 6.72 6.37 1.82
C LYS A 61 6.23 5.84 3.18
N ARG A 62 6.22 4.52 3.39
CA ARG A 62 5.93 3.93 4.71
C ARG A 62 6.96 4.39 5.73
N ASP A 63 8.25 4.32 5.39
CA ASP A 63 9.32 4.69 6.31
C ASP A 63 9.27 6.19 6.65
N GLU A 64 8.96 7.06 5.68
CA GLU A 64 8.71 8.49 5.92
C GLU A 64 7.50 8.71 6.84
N TRP A 65 6.43 7.94 6.67
CA TRP A 65 5.25 8.00 7.52
C TRP A 65 5.55 7.56 8.96
N LEU A 66 6.28 6.45 9.13
CA LEU A 66 6.75 5.96 10.43
C LEU A 66 7.66 6.98 11.11
N ALA A 67 8.59 7.60 10.36
CA ALA A 67 9.48 8.62 10.89
C ALA A 67 8.70 9.85 11.39
N LYS A 68 7.66 10.29 10.67
CA LYS A 68 6.79 11.38 11.13
C LYS A 68 6.03 11.01 12.40
N LYS A 69 5.57 9.76 12.49
CA LYS A 69 4.84 9.24 13.64
C LYS A 69 5.70 9.14 14.90
N SER A 70 6.97 8.76 14.76
CA SER A 70 7.93 8.76 15.87
C SER A 70 8.30 10.15 16.40
N ASN A 71 8.03 11.20 15.62
CA ASN A 71 8.34 12.58 15.95
C ASN A 71 7.10 13.38 16.43
N ALA A 72 5.95 12.72 16.59
CA ALA A 72 4.70 13.30 17.07
C ALA A 72 4.47 12.96 18.56
#